data_AF-A0A4Y2JY26-F1
#
_entry.id   AF-A0A4Y2JY26-F1
#
_cell.length_a   1.000
_cell.length_b   1.000
_cell.length_c   1.000
_cell.angle_alpha   90.00
_cell.angle_beta   90.00
_cell.angle_gamma   90.00
#
_symmetry.space_group_name_H-M   'P 1'
#
loop_
_entity.id
_entity.type
_entity.pdbx_description
1 polymer ?
#
loop_
_entity_poly.entity_id
_entity_poly.type
_entity_poly.pdbx_seq_one_letter_code
_entity_poly.pdbx_strand_id
1 'polypeptide(L)'
;EEHVGPSQGPEKCINCKEPHNAKSNSCLVYVEEKMILELKCWNHITTSEARRVFHLQNMKYSEAVKSSPSSVELQDTVNIKFEALLQSANEKFECLLQSVNEKFEKQTAIFAEMLHKTIE
;
A
#
# COMPACT_ATOMS: atom_id res chain seq x y z
N GLU A 1 -27.99 -15.00 -57.97
CA GLU A 1 -27.86 -15.93 -56.84
C GLU A 1 -27.08 -15.27 -55.74
N GLU A 2 -27.71 -15.05 -54.59
CA GLU A 2 -27.02 -14.61 -53.39
C GLU A 2 -26.29 -15.84 -52.82
N HIS A 3 -24.97 -15.88 -52.95
CA HIS A 3 -24.16 -16.95 -52.37
C HIS A 3 -24.14 -16.81 -50.85
N VAL A 4 -25.11 -17.44 -50.20
CA VAL A 4 -25.15 -17.59 -48.76
C VAL A 4 -24.09 -18.63 -48.36
N GLY A 5 -22.98 -18.15 -47.79
CA GLY A 5 -21.93 -19.01 -47.25
C GLY A 5 -22.38 -19.76 -45.97
N PRO A 6 -21.68 -20.85 -45.56
CA PRO A 6 -22.14 -21.81 -44.54
C PRO A 6 -22.31 -21.29 -43.11
N SER A 7 -22.18 -19.99 -42.88
CA SER A 7 -22.12 -19.35 -41.57
C SER A 7 -23.27 -18.36 -41.39
N GLN A 8 -24.51 -18.86 -41.39
CA GLN A 8 -25.71 -18.07 -41.07
C GLN A 8 -26.22 -18.28 -39.62
N GLY A 9 -25.39 -18.85 -38.74
CA GLY A 9 -25.73 -18.87 -37.32
C GLY A 9 -25.76 -17.45 -36.74
N PRO A 10 -26.65 -17.13 -35.78
CA PRO A 10 -26.58 -15.87 -35.06
C PRO A 10 -25.18 -15.71 -34.45
N GLU A 11 -24.63 -14.48 -34.48
CA GLU A 11 -23.33 -14.19 -33.85
C GLU A 11 -23.36 -14.69 -32.41
N LYS A 12 -22.36 -15.51 -32.05
CA LYS A 12 -22.18 -16.03 -30.69
C LYS A 12 -21.00 -15.35 -30.04
N CYS A 13 -21.16 -14.99 -28.77
CA CYS A 13 -20.08 -14.43 -27.99
C CYS A 13 -18.88 -15.38 -27.91
N ILE A 14 -17.65 -14.86 -28.05
CA ILE A 14 -16.45 -15.68 -27.84
C ILE A 14 -16.33 -16.15 -26.37
N ASN A 15 -16.83 -15.36 -25.42
CA ASN A 15 -16.68 -15.58 -23.99
C ASN A 15 -17.76 -16.51 -23.41
N CYS A 16 -19.04 -16.24 -23.64
CA CYS A 16 -20.15 -17.02 -23.08
C CYS A 16 -20.90 -17.92 -24.08
N LYS A 17 -20.59 -17.85 -25.38
CA LYS A 17 -21.26 -18.59 -26.47
C LYS A 17 -22.76 -18.27 -26.68
N GLU A 18 -23.30 -17.32 -25.92
CA GLU A 18 -24.68 -16.82 -26.04
C GLU A 18 -24.88 -15.94 -27.29
N PRO A 19 -26.12 -15.81 -27.80
CA PRO A 19 -26.45 -15.06 -29.01
C PRO A 19 -26.42 -13.55 -28.75
N HIS A 20 -25.22 -12.99 -28.79
CA HIS A 20 -24.96 -11.56 -28.80
C HIS A 20 -23.61 -11.29 -29.48
N ASN A 21 -23.25 -10.01 -29.66
CA ASN A 21 -22.03 -9.64 -30.37
C ASN A 21 -20.81 -10.43 -29.88
N ALA A 22 -20.04 -10.94 -30.86
CA ALA A 22 -18.90 -11.84 -30.64
C ALA A 22 -17.87 -11.28 -29.65
N LYS A 23 -17.69 -9.95 -29.62
CA LYS A 23 -16.72 -9.21 -28.79
C LYS A 23 -17.42 -8.21 -27.87
N SER A 24 -18.62 -8.53 -27.40
CA SER A 24 -19.38 -7.63 -26.53
C SER A 24 -18.64 -7.31 -25.22
N ASN A 25 -18.43 -6.01 -24.97
CA ASN A 25 -17.88 -5.51 -23.70
C ASN A 25 -18.88 -5.60 -22.53
N SER A 26 -20.17 -5.82 -22.81
CA SER A 26 -21.22 -5.99 -21.79
C SER A 26 -21.48 -7.46 -21.43
N CYS A 27 -20.73 -8.39 -22.03
CA CYS A 27 -20.82 -9.81 -21.67
C CYS A 27 -20.38 -10.01 -20.21
N LEU A 28 -21.24 -10.59 -19.37
CA LEU A 28 -20.94 -10.79 -17.95
C LEU A 28 -19.68 -11.62 -17.73
N VAL A 29 -19.51 -12.71 -18.48
CA VAL A 29 -18.30 -13.57 -18.42
C VAL A 29 -17.03 -12.78 -18.77
N TYR A 30 -17.11 -11.88 -19.74
CA TYR A 30 -15.97 -11.02 -20.08
C TYR A 30 -15.67 -9.99 -18.99
N VAL A 31 -16.72 -9.37 -18.44
CA VAL A 31 -16.60 -8.36 -17.38
C VAL A 31 -15.96 -8.97 -16.13
N GLU A 32 -16.44 -10.14 -15.70
CA GLU A 32 -15.87 -10.88 -14.57
C GLU A 32 -14.39 -11.20 -14.79
N GLU A 33 -14.03 -11.68 -15.98
CA GLU A 33 -12.62 -11.99 -16.28
C GLU A 33 -11.73 -10.77 -16.33
N LYS A 34 -12.25 -9.65 -16.83
CA LYS A 34 -11.52 -8.39 -16.80
C LYS A 34 -11.22 -7.97 -15.36
N MET A 35 -12.20 -8.10 -14.46
CA MET A 35 -12.00 -7.79 -13.03
C MET A 35 -10.99 -8.73 -12.37
N ILE A 36 -11.00 -10.02 -12.70
CA ILE A 36 -10.01 -10.99 -12.21
C ILE A 36 -8.60 -10.62 -12.68
N LEU A 37 -8.44 -10.18 -13.93
CA LEU A 37 -7.14 -9.75 -14.47
C LEU A 37 -6.65 -8.45 -13.82
N GLU A 38 -7.54 -7.49 -13.58
CA GLU A 38 -7.21 -6.25 -12.84
C GLU A 38 -6.76 -6.58 -11.42
N LEU A 39 -7.49 -7.46 -10.72
CA LEU A 39 -7.15 -7.93 -9.37
C LEU A 39 -5.78 -8.60 -9.33
N LYS A 40 -5.50 -9.47 -10.32
CA LYS A 40 -4.21 -10.14 -10.48
C LYS A 40 -3.07 -9.13 -10.58
N CYS A 41 -3.19 -8.15 -11.47
CA CYS A 41 -2.17 -7.13 -11.70
C CYS A 41 -1.95 -6.24 -10.48
N TRP A 42 -3.04 -5.81 -9.85
CA TRP A 42 -2.97 -4.91 -8.69
C TRP A 42 -2.32 -5.55 -7.47
N ASN A 43 -2.57 -6.84 -7.25
CA ASN A 43 -2.08 -7.55 -6.07
C ASN A 43 -0.83 -8.39 -6.33
N HIS A 44 -0.32 -8.41 -7.56
CA HIS A 44 0.84 -9.23 -7.97
C HIS A 44 0.70 -10.73 -7.62
N ILE A 45 -0.50 -11.27 -7.82
CA ILE A 45 -0.83 -12.69 -7.52
C ILE A 45 -0.99 -13.52 -8.80
N THR A 46 -1.11 -14.83 -8.64
CA THR A 46 -1.42 -15.73 -9.76
C THR A 46 -2.88 -15.62 -10.19
N THR A 47 -3.19 -16.03 -11.42
CA THR A 47 -4.57 -16.01 -11.94
C THR A 47 -5.52 -16.91 -11.14
N SER A 48 -5.03 -18.07 -10.66
CA SER A 48 -5.82 -18.99 -9.82
C SER A 48 -6.13 -18.39 -8.46
N GLU A 49 -5.17 -17.69 -7.85
CA GLU A 49 -5.39 -16.91 -6.63
C GLU A 49 -6.40 -15.79 -6.84
N ALA A 50 -6.25 -15.00 -7.91
CA ALA A 50 -7.18 -13.93 -8.24
C ALA A 50 -8.61 -14.45 -8.43
N ARG A 51 -8.80 -15.57 -9.15
CA ARG A 51 -10.11 -16.23 -9.25
C ARG A 51 -10.66 -16.65 -7.91
N ARG A 52 -9.84 -17.31 -7.08
CA ARG A 52 -10.25 -17.77 -5.76
C ARG A 52 -10.68 -16.60 -4.89
N VAL A 53 -9.92 -15.50 -4.88
CA VAL A 53 -10.26 -14.27 -4.17
C VAL A 53 -11.57 -13.67 -4.71
N PHE A 54 -11.71 -13.53 -6.03
CA PHE A 54 -12.91 -13.00 -6.68
C PHE A 54 -14.18 -13.82 -6.36
N HIS A 55 -14.08 -15.15 -6.34
CA HIS A 55 -15.22 -16.03 -6.07
C HIS A 55 -15.51 -16.19 -4.57
N LEU A 56 -14.49 -16.14 -3.69
CA LEU A 56 -14.71 -16.07 -2.25
C LEU A 56 -15.33 -14.73 -1.83
N GLN A 57 -15.01 -13.65 -2.54
CA GLN A 57 -15.44 -12.29 -2.24
C GLN A 57 -16.66 -11.86 -3.05
N ASN A 58 -17.83 -12.42 -2.76
CA ASN A 58 -19.10 -11.68 -2.90
C ASN A 58 -19.15 -10.40 -2.00
N MET A 59 -18.00 -9.82 -1.65
CA MET A 59 -17.78 -8.64 -0.82
C MET A 59 -17.20 -7.53 -1.70
N LYS A 60 -17.62 -6.29 -1.45
CA LYS A 60 -17.33 -5.13 -2.29
C LYS A 60 -15.81 -4.94 -2.47
N TYR A 61 -15.38 -4.58 -3.68
CA TYR A 61 -13.99 -4.29 -4.10
C TYR A 61 -13.15 -3.52 -3.06
N SER A 62 -13.77 -2.59 -2.32
CA SER A 62 -13.12 -1.82 -1.25
C SER A 62 -12.59 -2.63 -0.06
N GLU A 63 -13.11 -3.84 0.16
CA GLU A 63 -12.77 -4.71 1.30
C GLU A 63 -11.63 -5.68 0.94
N ALA A 64 -11.60 -6.11 -0.33
CA ALA A 64 -10.55 -6.94 -0.90
C ALA A 64 -9.19 -6.24 -0.93
N VAL A 65 -9.19 -4.96 -1.28
CA VAL A 65 -7.96 -4.15 -1.41
C VAL A 65 -7.33 -3.84 -0.05
N LYS A 66 -8.12 -3.83 1.04
CA LYS A 66 -7.63 -3.52 2.39
C LYS A 66 -6.94 -4.69 3.10
N SER A 67 -7.16 -5.93 2.65
CA SER A 67 -6.75 -7.15 3.35
C SER A 67 -5.58 -7.90 2.69
N SER A 68 -4.90 -7.30 1.70
CA SER A 68 -3.74 -7.93 1.08
C SER A 68 -2.63 -8.18 2.12
N PRO A 69 -2.09 -9.40 2.25
CA PRO A 69 -1.00 -9.72 3.17
C PRO A 69 0.23 -8.82 2.97
N SER A 70 0.54 -8.44 1.73
CA SER A 70 1.67 -7.54 1.45
C SER A 70 1.47 -6.12 1.96
N SER A 71 0.21 -5.69 2.13
CA SER A 71 -0.14 -4.39 2.71
C SER A 71 0.14 -4.35 4.21
N VAL A 72 -0.12 -5.46 4.91
CA VAL A 72 0.14 -5.59 6.35
C VAL A 72 1.64 -5.64 6.63
N GLU A 73 2.39 -6.45 5.88
CA GLU A 73 3.86 -6.53 6.01
C GLU A 73 4.55 -5.19 5.70
N LEU A 74 4.02 -4.44 4.71
CA LEU A 74 4.51 -3.10 4.39
C LEU A 74 4.21 -2.11 5.52
N GLN A 75 2.99 -2.13 6.08
CA GLN A 75 2.61 -1.30 7.22
C GLN A 75 3.52 -1.55 8.42
N ASP A 76 3.73 -2.81 8.78
CA ASP A 76 4.59 -3.18 9.91
C ASP A 76 6.04 -2.71 9.68
N THR A 77 6.56 -2.87 8.46
CA THR A 77 7.90 -2.39 8.10
C THR A 77 8.00 -0.86 8.21
N VAL A 78 6.99 -0.14 7.74
CA VAL A 78 6.94 1.32 7.83
C VAL A 78 6.88 1.78 9.29
N ASN A 79 6.04 1.14 10.10
CA ASN A 79 5.91 1.45 11.52
C ASN A 79 7.23 1.22 12.27
N ILE A 80 7.90 0.09 12.05
CA ILE A 80 9.20 -0.20 12.67
C ILE A 80 10.24 0.87 12.30
N LYS A 81 10.31 1.28 11.03
CA LYS A 81 11.25 2.32 10.58
C LYS A 81 10.92 3.69 11.19
N PHE A 82 9.63 4.00 11.31
CA PHE A 82 9.18 5.26 11.89
C PHE A 82 9.52 5.32 13.39
N GLU A 83 9.24 4.25 14.14
CA GLU A 83 9.62 4.13 15.55
C GLU A 83 11.13 4.24 15.75
N ALA A 84 11.94 3.60 14.90
CA ALA A 84 13.39 3.71 14.97
C ALA A 84 13.89 5.16 14.72
N LEU A 85 13.25 5.89 13.80
CA LEU A 85 13.56 7.30 13.55
C LEU A 85 13.15 8.19 14.73
N LEU A 86 11.98 7.97 15.31
CA LEU A 86 11.51 8.68 16.50
C LEU A 86 12.47 8.48 17.67
N GLN A 87 12.84 7.23 17.93
CA GLN A 87 13.79 6.89 18.98
C GLN A 87 15.14 7.58 18.77
N SER A 88 15.69 7.51 17.55
CA SER A 88 16.97 8.16 17.22
C SER A 88 16.92 9.68 17.35
N ALA A 89 15.80 10.31 16.96
CA ALA A 89 15.61 11.74 17.13
C ALA A 89 15.55 12.12 18.61
N ASN A 90 14.81 11.34 19.41
CA ASN A 90 14.66 11.60 20.84
C ASN A 90 16.00 11.50 21.58
N GLU A 91 16.79 10.46 21.29
CA GLU A 91 18.15 10.30 21.83
C GLU A 91 19.06 11.49 21.51
N LYS A 92 19.00 12.01 20.27
CA LYS A 92 19.78 13.20 19.90
C LYS A 92 19.33 14.45 20.64
N PHE A 93 18.03 14.63 20.86
CA PHE A 93 17.52 15.76 21.63
C PHE A 93 17.98 15.68 23.10
N GLU A 94 17.89 14.51 23.72
CA GLU A 94 18.36 14.32 25.10
C GLU A 94 19.87 14.59 25.24
N CYS A 95 20.69 14.07 24.32
CA CYS A 95 22.13 14.37 24.32
C CYS A 95 22.42 15.87 24.16
N LEU A 96 21.65 16.58 23.32
CA LEU A 96 21.80 18.02 23.15
C LEU A 96 21.41 18.78 24.42
N LEU A 97 20.29 18.42 25.05
CA LEU A 97 19.84 19.03 26.31
C LEU A 97 20.90 18.85 27.41
N GLN A 98 21.44 17.64 27.55
CA GLN A 98 22.50 17.37 28.50
C GLN A 98 23.77 18.20 28.20
N SER A 99 24.19 18.26 26.94
CA SER A 99 25.36 19.05 26.54
C SER A 99 25.21 20.55 26.83
N VAL A 100 24.01 21.10 26.58
CA VAL A 100 23.70 22.50 26.89
C VAL A 100 23.72 22.73 28.40
N ASN A 101 23.10 21.84 29.17
CA ASN A 101 23.07 21.95 30.63
C ASN A 101 24.49 21.93 31.22
N GLU A 102 25.33 20.99 30.78
CA GLU A 102 26.74 20.90 31.22
C GLU A 102 27.54 22.17 30.91
N LYS A 103 27.29 22.81 29.75
CA LYS A 103 27.95 24.08 29.40
C LYS A 103 27.47 25.22 30.30
N PHE A 104 26.18 25.26 30.60
CA PHE A 104 25.59 26.29 31.46
C PHE A 104 26.10 26.20 32.89
N GLU A 105 26.17 24.98 33.45
CA GLU A 105 26.74 24.72 34.78
C GLU A 105 28.21 25.15 34.85
N LYS A 106 29.02 24.82 33.83
CA LYS A 106 30.43 25.26 33.75
C LYS A 106 30.55 26.78 33.70
N GLN A 107 29.74 27.46 32.90
CA GLN A 107 29.72 28.93 32.84
C GLN A 107 29.32 29.55 34.18
N THR A 108 28.30 28.99 34.83
CA THR A 108 27.82 29.44 36.14
C THR A 108 28.91 29.31 37.20
N ALA A 109 29.64 28.20 37.21
CA ALA A 109 30.78 27.99 38.11
C ALA A 109 31.90 29.00 37.88
N ILE A 110 32.28 29.27 36.62
CA ILE A 110 33.30 30.27 36.27
C ILE A 110 32.89 31.66 36.76
N PHE A 111 31.62 32.04 36.57
CA PHE A 111 31.11 33.32 37.01
C PHE A 111 31.09 33.44 38.54
N ALA A 112 30.67 32.39 39.24
CA ALA A 112 30.70 32.34 40.71
C ALA A 112 32.14 32.50 41.26
N GLU A 113 33.12 31.86 40.64
CA GLU A 113 34.54 31.99 41.01
C GLU A 113 35.05 33.43 40.79
N MET A 114 34.70 34.05 39.66
CA MET A 114 35.08 35.43 39.35
C MET A 114 34.49 36.43 40.35
N LEU A 115 33.22 36.24 40.73
CA LEU A 115 32.57 37.06 41.75
C LEU A 115 33.29 36.94 43.10
N HIS A 116 33.61 35.71 43.54
CA HIS A 116 34.34 35.49 44.78
C HIS A 116 35.68 36.25 44.80
N LYS A 117 36.47 36.14 43.72
CA LYS A 117 37.76 36.83 43.57
C LYS A 117 37.68 38.36 43.51
N THR A 118 36.51 38.91 43.20
CA THR A 118 36.31 40.38 43.11
C THR A 118 35.87 40.97 44.45
N ILE A 119 35.31 40.14 45.34
CA ILE A 119 34.80 40.56 46.65
C ILE A 119 35.89 40.43 47.75
N GLU A 120 36.87 39.54 47.57
CA GLU A 120 38.13 39.48 48.36
C GLU A 120 39.14 40.56 47.95
#